data_AF-A0A0K3B9A1-F1
#
_entry.id   AF-A0A0K3B9A1-F1
#
_cell.length_a   1.000
_cell.length_b   1.000
_cell.length_c   1.000
_cell.angle_alpha   90.00
_cell.angle_beta   90.00
_cell.angle_gamma   90.00
#
_symmetry.space_group_name_H-M   'P 1'
#
loop_
_entity.id
_entity.type
_entity.pdbx_description
1 polymer ?
#
loop_
_entity_poly.entity_id
_entity_poly.type
_entity_poly.pdbx_seq_one_letter_code
_entity_poly.pdbx_strand_id
1 'polypeptide(L)'
;MDGRQRARELITQGKFEQLRQAADDGDSHAKWMHASLLLLSMDETALKARKEYARLADLLARQERLDELRELVHTHHPAGTIVLAKLLAKQGRLDELIRLQDAGRSEANRPVADILLEQGRIDELRAQAAAGNRSALAALVMVLKREKDIEGLQALAHDHFAEEKLIDVLAGARRYQEAVALQRVRAGRRRSVIEETRLTELLVRAGLEEELLERAKTDKGVRNHLVRLYARQGRVDDLRAMAETGLDEARQRLIEVLREQQDVDELRKLADEGHRSAVRALLDTYQEQGRVDEVRAMAQGNTGNSRSQLAEMLRERGEVDELRELAAADRQHPAFRELVAWLAEHEQVDELEELSRTGDSSAVAALARLAPERLWPRAEAGDTGVIWQLTRAYRKQENVDELRRLAALGDREAQLGFLSVLLQSGMLDELKARAEAGEPHAMSYWIEHLAEVGEVDELRALADDGHASAAIKLAEVLGEQGRFAEVVARAKAGDRFAARHLAYVIAPPFDDNPEDRIRP
;
A
#
# COMPACT_ATOMS: atom_id res chain seq x y z
N MET A 1 -5.27 -33.58 2.20
CA MET A 1 -4.31 -32.48 2.46
C MET A 1 -3.39 -32.41 1.27
N ASP A 2 -3.19 -31.23 0.71
CA ASP A 2 -2.20 -31.00 -0.34
C ASP A 2 -0.79 -31.32 0.18
N GLY A 3 0.09 -31.86 -0.68
CA GLY A 3 1.47 -32.21 -0.32
C GLY A 3 2.27 -31.00 0.17
N ARG A 4 2.02 -29.82 -0.39
CA ARG A 4 2.59 -28.53 0.08
C ARG A 4 2.17 -28.21 1.51
N GLN A 5 0.88 -28.35 1.82
CA GLN A 5 0.34 -28.09 3.15
C GLN A 5 0.89 -29.08 4.18
N ARG A 6 0.98 -30.36 3.83
CA ARG A 6 1.55 -31.40 4.69
C ARG A 6 3.03 -31.13 5.01
N ALA A 7 3.84 -30.82 4.01
CA ALA A 7 5.26 -30.49 4.21
C ALA A 7 5.43 -29.24 5.08
N ARG A 8 4.60 -28.21 4.87
CA ARG A 8 4.57 -27.00 5.70
C ARG A 8 4.18 -27.28 7.15
N GLU A 9 3.20 -28.14 7.37
CA GLU A 9 2.80 -28.57 8.72
C GLU A 9 3.95 -29.27 9.44
N LEU A 10 4.72 -30.12 8.75
CA LEU A 10 5.90 -30.76 9.33
C LEU A 10 6.93 -29.73 9.80
N ILE A 11 7.19 -28.68 9.01
CA ILE A 11 8.08 -27.57 9.43
C ILE A 11 7.49 -26.84 10.63
N THR A 12 6.21 -26.44 10.57
CA THR A 12 5.54 -25.67 11.62
C THR A 12 5.53 -26.43 12.96
N GLN A 13 5.44 -27.76 12.91
CA GLN A 13 5.48 -28.63 14.08
C GLN A 13 6.91 -29.00 14.54
N GLY A 14 7.95 -28.52 13.86
CA GLY A 14 9.36 -28.87 14.15
C GLY A 14 9.75 -30.31 13.79
N LYS A 15 8.94 -31.01 12.99
CA LYS A 15 9.13 -32.43 12.61
C LYS A 15 10.08 -32.57 11.41
N PHE A 16 11.29 -32.03 11.53
CA PHE A 16 12.27 -31.98 10.43
C PHE A 16 12.74 -33.35 9.94
N GLU A 17 12.83 -34.34 10.83
CA GLU A 17 13.18 -35.72 10.42
C GLU A 17 12.07 -36.38 9.60
N GLN A 18 10.79 -36.10 9.89
CA GLN A 18 9.68 -36.61 9.08
C GLN A 18 9.60 -35.89 7.74
N LEU A 19 9.92 -34.59 7.69
CA LEU A 19 10.06 -33.86 6.43
C LEU A 19 11.20 -34.44 5.58
N ARG A 20 12.34 -34.76 6.22
CA ARG A 20 13.48 -35.41 5.58
C ARG A 20 13.10 -36.77 5.01
N GLN A 21 12.43 -37.61 5.79
CA GLN A 21 11.97 -38.92 5.35
C GLN A 21 11.00 -38.80 4.17
N ALA A 22 10.02 -37.89 4.25
CA ALA A 22 9.09 -37.65 3.15
C ALA A 22 9.81 -37.18 1.86
N ALA A 23 10.88 -36.39 2.01
CA ALA A 23 11.72 -36.00 0.88
C ALA A 23 12.45 -37.22 0.27
N ASP A 24 12.98 -38.11 1.11
CA ASP A 24 13.65 -39.34 0.66
C ASP A 24 12.67 -40.33 0.00
N ASP A 25 11.43 -40.39 0.51
CA ASP A 25 10.34 -41.22 -0.01
C ASP A 25 9.78 -40.69 -1.35
N GLY A 26 10.21 -39.50 -1.79
CA GLY A 26 9.89 -38.98 -3.12
C GLY A 26 8.95 -37.77 -3.17
N ASP A 27 8.45 -37.28 -2.04
CA ASP A 27 7.53 -36.12 -2.02
C ASP A 27 8.24 -34.86 -2.52
N SER A 28 7.73 -34.31 -3.63
CA SER A 28 8.35 -33.17 -4.33
C SER A 28 8.29 -31.88 -3.51
N HIS A 29 7.23 -31.67 -2.72
CA HIS A 29 7.11 -30.50 -1.85
C HIS A 29 8.01 -30.63 -0.62
N ALA A 30 8.08 -31.84 -0.03
CA ALA A 30 8.99 -32.10 1.07
C ALA A 30 10.46 -31.96 0.65
N LYS A 31 10.84 -32.48 -0.53
CA LYS A 31 12.17 -32.27 -1.14
C LYS A 31 12.52 -30.80 -1.26
N TRP A 32 11.62 -30.02 -1.88
CA TRP A 32 11.83 -28.59 -2.06
C TRP A 32 11.99 -27.86 -0.72
N MET A 33 11.09 -28.09 0.25
CA MET A 33 11.13 -27.42 1.55
C MET A 33 12.34 -27.85 2.40
N HIS A 34 12.71 -29.12 2.36
CA HIS A 34 13.91 -29.63 3.06
C HIS A 34 15.19 -29.05 2.44
N ALA A 35 15.30 -28.98 1.11
CA ALA A 35 16.44 -28.33 0.46
C ALA A 35 16.54 -26.83 0.80
N SER A 36 15.40 -26.14 0.93
CA SER A 36 15.35 -24.76 1.42
C SER A 36 15.84 -24.63 2.86
N LEU A 37 15.52 -25.58 3.76
CA LEU A 37 16.06 -25.59 5.12
C LEU A 37 17.59 -25.75 5.14
N LEU A 38 18.12 -26.64 4.29
CA LEU A 38 19.58 -26.83 4.17
C LEU A 38 20.28 -25.57 3.67
N LEU A 39 19.68 -24.86 2.72
CA LEU A 39 20.16 -23.56 2.25
C LEU A 39 20.17 -22.52 3.37
N LEU A 40 19.08 -22.44 4.16
CA LEU A 40 18.97 -21.52 5.28
C LEU A 40 19.94 -21.84 6.43
N SER A 41 20.24 -23.13 6.65
CA SER A 41 21.27 -23.56 7.61
C SER A 41 22.69 -23.54 7.06
N MET A 42 22.88 -23.12 5.81
CA MET A 42 24.18 -23.07 5.12
C MET A 42 24.90 -24.44 5.08
N ASP A 43 24.15 -25.54 5.05
CA ASP A 43 24.72 -26.90 5.07
C ASP A 43 25.10 -27.37 3.67
N GLU A 44 26.30 -26.94 3.24
CA GLU A 44 26.86 -27.29 1.94
C GLU A 44 27.04 -28.82 1.77
N THR A 45 27.42 -29.51 2.83
CA THR A 45 27.70 -30.96 2.79
C THR A 45 26.44 -31.76 2.52
N ALA A 46 25.32 -31.42 3.18
CA ALA A 46 24.05 -32.07 2.96
C ALA A 46 23.46 -31.76 1.57
N LEU A 47 23.64 -30.52 1.07
CA LEU A 47 23.22 -30.14 -0.28
C LEU A 47 23.98 -30.95 -1.35
N LYS A 48 25.30 -31.11 -1.20
CA LYS A 48 26.14 -31.94 -2.08
C LYS A 48 25.72 -33.41 -2.03
N ALA A 49 25.56 -33.98 -0.83
CA ALA A 49 25.18 -35.38 -0.65
C ALA A 49 23.83 -35.72 -1.31
N ARG A 50 22.87 -34.79 -1.29
CA ARG A 50 21.54 -34.95 -1.88
C ARG A 50 21.44 -34.52 -3.34
N LYS A 51 22.53 -34.05 -3.95
CA LYS A 51 22.55 -33.57 -5.33
C LYS A 51 21.60 -32.38 -5.58
N GLU A 52 21.41 -31.54 -4.57
CA GLU A 52 20.58 -30.32 -4.63
C GLU A 52 21.35 -29.15 -5.26
N TYR A 53 21.82 -29.35 -6.49
CA TYR A 53 22.79 -28.46 -7.14
C TYR A 53 22.26 -27.04 -7.41
N ALA A 54 20.95 -26.86 -7.56
CA ALA A 54 20.37 -25.51 -7.72
C ALA A 54 20.49 -24.68 -6.43
N ARG A 55 20.24 -25.28 -5.26
CA ARG A 55 20.37 -24.59 -3.96
C ARG A 55 21.83 -24.43 -3.59
N LEU A 56 22.68 -25.39 -3.95
CA LEU A 56 24.12 -25.24 -3.81
C LEU A 56 24.64 -24.06 -4.67
N ALA A 57 24.13 -23.89 -5.89
CA ALA A 57 24.45 -22.73 -6.72
C ALA A 57 24.03 -21.41 -6.07
N ASP A 58 22.82 -21.34 -5.51
CA ASP A 58 22.35 -20.18 -4.74
C ASP A 58 23.24 -19.90 -3.52
N LEU A 59 23.66 -20.94 -2.78
CA LEU A 59 24.55 -20.83 -1.62
C LEU A 59 25.93 -20.27 -2.03
N LEU A 60 26.55 -20.83 -3.06
CA LEU A 60 27.84 -20.37 -3.57
C LEU A 60 27.78 -18.94 -4.08
N ALA A 61 26.69 -18.56 -4.74
CA ALA A 61 26.47 -17.19 -5.20
C ALA A 61 26.31 -16.19 -4.06
N ARG A 62 25.61 -16.56 -2.97
CA ARG A 62 25.51 -15.72 -1.75
C ARG A 62 26.86 -15.51 -1.08
N GLN A 63 27.76 -16.49 -1.17
CA GLN A 63 29.12 -16.41 -0.65
C GLN A 63 30.12 -15.84 -1.66
N GLU A 64 29.65 -15.40 -2.84
CA GLU A 64 30.47 -14.88 -3.94
C GLU A 64 31.60 -15.84 -4.42
N ARG A 65 31.43 -17.15 -4.21
CA ARG A 65 32.36 -18.22 -4.61
C ARG A 65 32.19 -18.58 -6.09
N LEU A 66 32.60 -17.67 -6.96
CA LEU A 66 32.37 -17.76 -8.41
C LEU A 66 33.04 -18.98 -9.07
N ASP A 67 34.25 -19.34 -8.66
CA ASP A 67 35.00 -20.45 -9.28
C ASP A 67 34.33 -21.81 -9.05
N GLU A 68 33.84 -22.03 -7.83
CA GLU A 68 33.11 -23.24 -7.49
C GLU A 68 31.73 -23.28 -8.15
N LEU A 69 31.10 -22.11 -8.33
CA LEU A 69 29.86 -22.02 -9.11
C LEU A 69 30.09 -22.35 -10.60
N ARG A 70 31.23 -21.94 -11.18
CA ARG A 70 31.62 -22.33 -12.55
C ARG A 70 31.81 -23.83 -12.67
N GLU A 71 32.56 -24.42 -11.74
CA GLU A 71 32.77 -25.87 -11.71
C GLU A 71 31.44 -26.63 -11.58
N LEU A 72 30.53 -26.13 -10.74
CA LEU A 72 29.20 -26.69 -10.57
C LEU A 72 28.37 -26.61 -11.86
N VAL A 73 28.41 -25.49 -12.58
CA VAL A 73 27.71 -25.35 -13.88
C VAL A 73 28.37 -26.21 -14.94
N HIS A 74 29.69 -26.36 -14.95
CA HIS A 74 30.39 -27.22 -15.91
C HIS A 74 30.01 -28.69 -15.72
N THR A 75 29.90 -29.15 -14.47
CA THR A 75 29.64 -30.55 -14.12
C THR A 75 28.15 -30.90 -14.11
N HIS A 76 27.27 -29.97 -13.73
CA HIS A 76 25.84 -30.22 -13.46
C HIS A 76 24.94 -29.17 -14.14
N HIS A 77 24.99 -29.19 -15.48
CA HIS A 77 24.77 -28.06 -16.40
C HIS A 77 23.51 -27.18 -16.26
N PRO A 78 22.27 -27.66 -16.07
CA PRO A 78 21.14 -26.74 -16.04
C PRO A 78 20.93 -26.07 -14.67
N ALA A 79 21.42 -26.66 -13.57
CA ALA A 79 20.95 -26.30 -12.23
C ALA A 79 21.46 -24.93 -11.73
N GLY A 80 22.63 -24.47 -12.20
CA GLY A 80 23.26 -23.22 -11.74
C GLY A 80 23.42 -22.13 -12.79
N THR A 81 23.06 -22.36 -14.06
CA THR A 81 23.36 -21.43 -15.16
C THR A 81 22.68 -20.07 -14.97
N ILE A 82 21.43 -20.04 -14.51
CA ILE A 82 20.70 -18.79 -14.21
C ILE A 82 21.42 -18.00 -13.10
N VAL A 83 21.83 -18.69 -12.05
CA VAL A 83 22.48 -18.07 -10.88
C VAL A 83 23.84 -17.52 -11.27
N LEU A 84 24.61 -18.28 -12.06
CA LEU A 84 25.89 -17.83 -12.61
C LEU A 84 25.72 -16.60 -13.50
N ALA A 85 24.75 -16.61 -14.43
CA ALA A 85 24.49 -15.47 -15.31
C ALA A 85 24.13 -14.20 -14.52
N LYS A 86 23.29 -14.32 -13.47
CA LYS A 86 22.96 -13.19 -12.57
C LYS A 86 24.20 -12.65 -11.84
N LEU A 87 25.05 -13.54 -11.30
CA LEU A 87 26.26 -13.13 -10.57
C LEU A 87 27.28 -12.48 -11.51
N LEU A 88 27.50 -13.04 -12.70
CA LEU A 88 28.37 -12.45 -13.73
C LEU A 88 27.89 -11.06 -14.13
N ALA A 89 26.58 -10.86 -14.23
CA ALA A 89 25.99 -9.57 -14.55
C ALA A 89 26.19 -8.53 -13.44
N LYS A 90 25.97 -8.93 -12.17
CA LYS A 90 26.29 -8.08 -11.01
C LYS A 90 27.76 -7.65 -11.00
N GLN A 91 28.67 -8.50 -11.50
CA GLN A 91 30.10 -8.20 -11.61
C GLN A 91 30.51 -7.54 -12.94
N GLY A 92 29.56 -7.22 -13.84
CA GLY A 92 29.85 -6.59 -15.13
C GLY A 92 30.65 -7.43 -16.12
N ARG A 93 30.69 -8.77 -15.95
CA ARG A 93 31.51 -9.68 -16.77
C ARG A 93 30.84 -10.04 -18.10
N LEU A 94 30.72 -9.05 -18.98
CA LEU A 94 30.01 -9.17 -20.27
C LEU A 94 30.59 -10.25 -21.19
N ASP A 95 31.92 -10.35 -21.32
CA ASP A 95 32.55 -11.34 -22.22
C ASP A 95 32.20 -12.79 -21.82
N GLU A 96 32.13 -13.07 -20.53
CA GLU A 96 31.73 -14.39 -20.03
C GLU A 96 30.24 -14.67 -20.29
N LEU A 97 29.39 -13.65 -20.16
CA LEU A 97 27.97 -13.76 -20.51
C LEU A 97 27.75 -14.00 -22.00
N ILE A 98 28.52 -13.33 -22.86
CA ILE A 98 28.49 -13.57 -24.31
C ILE A 98 28.91 -15.01 -24.63
N ARG A 99 29.97 -15.53 -24.00
CA ARG A 99 30.36 -16.94 -24.17
C ARG A 99 29.26 -17.91 -23.74
N LEU A 100 28.53 -17.61 -22.67
CA LEU A 100 27.36 -18.40 -22.27
C LEU A 100 26.26 -18.36 -23.33
N GLN A 101 25.98 -17.18 -23.88
CA GLN A 101 25.02 -17.03 -24.96
C GLN A 101 25.44 -17.81 -26.23
N ASP A 102 26.71 -17.72 -26.63
CA ASP A 102 27.27 -18.44 -27.78
C ASP A 102 27.23 -19.96 -27.59
N ALA A 103 27.31 -20.43 -26.34
CA ALA A 103 27.08 -21.82 -25.96
C ALA A 103 25.59 -22.23 -25.97
N GLY A 104 24.69 -21.36 -26.46
CA GLY A 104 23.26 -21.59 -26.56
C GLY A 104 22.48 -21.40 -25.24
N ARG A 105 23.07 -20.75 -24.23
CA ARG A 105 22.41 -20.49 -22.94
C ARG A 105 21.57 -19.23 -23.02
N SER A 106 20.30 -19.39 -23.39
CA SER A 106 19.33 -18.30 -23.51
C SER A 106 19.14 -17.49 -22.22
N GLU A 107 19.48 -18.07 -21.07
CA GLU A 107 19.45 -17.43 -19.75
C GLU A 107 20.38 -16.21 -19.66
N ALA A 108 21.44 -16.17 -20.49
CA ALA A 108 22.36 -15.04 -20.58
C ALA A 108 21.82 -13.88 -21.44
N ASN A 109 20.81 -14.11 -22.30
CA ASN A 109 20.32 -13.11 -23.26
C ASN A 109 19.82 -11.83 -22.60
N ARG A 110 19.11 -11.95 -21.47
CA ARG A 110 18.60 -10.79 -20.72
C ARG A 110 19.71 -10.04 -19.99
N PRO A 111 20.55 -10.69 -19.17
CA PRO A 111 21.69 -10.02 -18.55
C PRO A 111 22.64 -9.32 -19.55
N VAL A 112 22.90 -9.94 -20.71
CA VAL A 112 23.69 -9.31 -21.79
C VAL A 112 23.00 -8.04 -22.29
N ALA A 113 21.70 -8.09 -22.59
CA ALA A 113 20.94 -6.94 -23.06
C ALA A 113 20.91 -5.80 -22.04
N ASP A 114 20.75 -6.12 -20.75
CA ASP A 114 20.73 -5.15 -19.66
C ASP A 114 22.10 -4.42 -19.53
N ILE A 115 23.21 -5.15 -19.58
CA ILE A 115 24.56 -4.55 -19.53
C ILE A 115 24.85 -3.70 -20.76
N LEU A 116 24.52 -4.19 -21.96
CA LEU A 116 24.73 -3.43 -23.20
C LEU A 116 23.91 -2.12 -23.18
N LEU A 117 22.71 -2.16 -22.61
CA LEU A 117 21.85 -0.99 -22.41
C LEU A 117 22.49 0.02 -21.43
N GLU A 118 22.94 -0.45 -20.27
CA GLU A 118 23.63 0.38 -19.27
C GLU A 118 24.91 1.03 -19.82
N GLN A 119 25.66 0.30 -20.65
CA GLN A 119 26.88 0.77 -21.31
C GLN A 119 26.61 1.65 -22.55
N GLY A 120 25.34 1.81 -22.98
CA GLY A 120 24.99 2.58 -24.18
C GLY A 120 25.47 1.96 -25.49
N ARG A 121 25.72 0.64 -25.53
CA ARG A 121 26.24 -0.08 -26.71
C ARG A 121 25.09 -0.46 -27.66
N ILE A 122 24.46 0.56 -28.25
CA ILE A 122 23.22 0.43 -29.04
C ILE A 122 23.42 -0.39 -30.32
N ASP A 123 24.57 -0.28 -30.97
CA ASP A 123 24.84 -1.03 -32.21
C ASP A 123 24.95 -2.54 -31.96
N GLU A 124 25.46 -2.95 -30.80
CA GLU A 124 25.48 -4.35 -30.39
C GLU A 124 24.10 -4.85 -29.99
N LEU A 125 23.28 -4.01 -29.33
CA LEU A 125 21.87 -4.33 -29.11
C LEU A 125 21.11 -4.52 -30.44
N ARG A 126 21.39 -3.68 -31.46
CA ARG A 126 20.83 -3.82 -32.81
C ARG A 126 21.25 -5.14 -33.46
N ALA A 127 22.54 -5.47 -33.41
CA ALA A 127 23.04 -6.73 -33.96
C ALA A 127 22.39 -7.95 -33.28
N GLN A 128 22.28 -7.92 -31.95
CA GLN A 128 21.63 -8.95 -31.15
C GLN A 128 20.13 -9.08 -31.45
N ALA A 129 19.42 -7.95 -31.58
CA ALA A 129 18.02 -7.93 -31.96
C ALA A 129 17.80 -8.51 -33.37
N ALA A 130 18.65 -8.14 -34.33
CA ALA A 130 18.63 -8.68 -35.69
C ALA A 130 18.94 -10.20 -35.73
N ALA A 131 19.75 -10.70 -34.80
CA ALA A 131 20.01 -12.12 -34.60
C ALA A 131 18.84 -12.87 -33.91
N GLY A 132 17.74 -12.19 -33.57
CA GLY A 132 16.55 -12.79 -32.97
C GLY A 132 16.52 -12.80 -31.43
N ASN A 133 17.46 -12.12 -30.77
CA ASN A 133 17.44 -11.98 -29.31
C ASN A 133 16.30 -11.04 -28.89
N ARG A 134 15.21 -11.61 -28.37
CA ARG A 134 14.02 -10.85 -27.92
C ARG A 134 14.32 -9.88 -26.77
N SER A 135 15.25 -10.21 -25.88
CA SER A 135 15.64 -9.32 -24.78
C SER A 135 16.39 -8.09 -25.31
N ALA A 136 17.28 -8.29 -26.28
CA ALA A 136 17.96 -7.18 -26.95
C ALA A 136 16.99 -6.31 -27.78
N LEU A 137 16.03 -6.91 -28.49
CA LEU A 137 14.98 -6.16 -29.20
C LEU A 137 14.17 -5.28 -28.23
N ALA A 138 13.73 -5.84 -27.10
CA ALA A 138 12.98 -5.10 -26.10
C ALA A 138 13.80 -3.93 -25.52
N ALA A 139 15.07 -4.17 -25.18
CA ALA A 139 15.98 -3.13 -24.70
C ALA A 139 16.18 -2.02 -25.75
N LEU A 140 16.41 -2.39 -27.02
CA LEU A 140 16.57 -1.45 -28.13
C LEU A 140 15.33 -0.57 -28.32
N VAL A 141 14.14 -1.18 -28.37
CA VAL A 141 12.87 -0.42 -28.50
C VAL A 141 12.70 0.58 -27.36
N MET A 142 13.09 0.22 -26.13
CA MET A 142 13.02 1.13 -24.99
C MET A 142 14.00 2.31 -25.09
N VAL A 143 15.20 2.09 -25.63
CA VAL A 143 16.16 3.18 -25.92
C VAL A 143 15.59 4.13 -26.95
N LEU A 144 15.12 3.59 -28.09
CA LEU A 144 14.58 4.41 -29.18
C LEU A 144 13.36 5.23 -28.72
N LYS A 145 12.50 4.64 -27.87
CA LYS A 145 11.41 5.38 -27.22
C LYS A 145 11.92 6.52 -26.35
N ARG A 146 12.93 6.28 -25.50
CA ARG A 146 13.51 7.29 -24.61
C ARG A 146 14.12 8.45 -25.41
N GLU A 147 14.79 8.12 -26.51
CA GLU A 147 15.41 9.09 -27.43
C GLU A 147 14.41 9.75 -28.38
N LYS A 148 13.14 9.28 -28.37
CA LYS A 148 12.08 9.69 -29.30
C LYS A 148 12.49 9.51 -30.78
N ASP A 149 13.30 8.50 -31.05
CA ASP A 149 13.72 8.13 -32.41
C ASP A 149 12.57 7.43 -33.14
N ILE A 150 11.78 8.23 -33.85
CA ILE A 150 10.63 7.77 -34.63
C ILE A 150 11.09 6.89 -35.79
N GLU A 151 12.19 7.23 -36.47
CA GLU A 151 12.68 6.49 -37.63
C GLU A 151 13.20 5.10 -37.23
N GLY A 152 13.97 5.04 -36.14
CA GLY A 152 14.44 3.79 -35.55
C GLY A 152 13.29 2.88 -35.12
N LEU A 153 12.25 3.43 -34.47
CA LEU A 153 11.05 2.67 -34.11
C LEU A 153 10.24 2.22 -35.33
N GLN A 154 10.15 3.05 -36.37
CA GLN A 154 9.50 2.71 -37.65
C GLN A 154 10.20 1.52 -38.34
N ALA A 155 11.53 1.49 -38.35
CA ALA A 155 12.28 0.36 -38.92
C ALA A 155 11.99 -0.97 -38.20
N LEU A 156 11.68 -0.91 -36.90
CA LEU A 156 11.33 -2.06 -36.07
C LEU A 156 9.82 -2.35 -36.01
N ALA A 157 8.96 -1.56 -36.68
CA ALA A 157 7.50 -1.66 -36.56
C ALA A 157 6.88 -2.94 -37.13
N HIS A 158 7.69 -3.86 -37.67
CA HIS A 158 7.28 -5.23 -37.96
C HIS A 158 7.07 -6.05 -36.68
N ASP A 159 7.73 -5.69 -35.57
CA ASP A 159 7.46 -6.26 -34.26
C ASP A 159 6.38 -5.47 -33.51
N HIS A 160 5.48 -6.22 -32.88
CA HIS A 160 4.32 -5.67 -32.17
C HIS A 160 4.68 -4.76 -30.99
N PHE A 161 5.80 -5.01 -30.30
CA PHE A 161 6.24 -4.20 -29.17
C PHE A 161 6.81 -2.88 -29.66
N ALA A 162 7.60 -2.89 -30.74
CA ALA A 162 8.11 -1.69 -31.39
C ALA A 162 6.98 -0.80 -31.95
N GLU A 163 6.01 -1.38 -32.67
CA GLU A 163 4.85 -0.66 -33.22
C GLU A 163 4.05 0.04 -32.11
N GLU A 164 3.86 -0.62 -30.96
CA GLU A 164 3.18 -0.01 -29.81
C GLU A 164 3.93 1.22 -29.30
N LYS A 165 5.25 1.12 -29.13
CA LYS A 165 6.05 2.24 -28.63
C LYS A 165 6.19 3.36 -29.66
N LEU A 166 6.13 3.05 -30.95
CA LEU A 166 6.04 4.07 -32.00
C LEU A 166 4.77 4.92 -31.86
N ILE A 167 3.62 4.29 -31.62
CA ILE A 167 2.35 4.99 -31.40
C ILE A 167 2.43 5.92 -30.16
N ASP A 168 3.00 5.43 -29.06
CA ASP A 168 3.25 6.24 -27.85
C ASP A 168 4.09 7.50 -28.18
N VAL A 169 5.19 7.33 -28.93
CA VAL A 169 6.12 8.42 -29.27
C VAL A 169 5.47 9.41 -30.23
N LEU A 170 4.75 8.95 -31.25
CA LEU A 170 4.01 9.81 -32.18
C LEU A 170 2.95 10.65 -31.45
N ALA A 171 2.21 10.03 -30.52
CA ALA A 171 1.23 10.73 -29.70
C ALA A 171 1.89 11.77 -28.78
N GLY A 172 3.04 11.45 -28.18
CA GLY A 172 3.84 12.39 -27.39
C GLY A 172 4.40 13.56 -28.21
N ALA A 173 4.74 13.31 -29.47
CA ALA A 173 5.19 14.32 -30.44
C ALA A 173 4.04 15.13 -31.07
N ARG A 174 2.78 14.93 -30.63
CA ARG A 174 1.56 15.55 -31.18
C ARG A 174 1.31 15.26 -32.67
N ARG A 175 1.92 14.20 -33.22
CA ARG A 175 1.66 13.69 -34.58
C ARG A 175 0.44 12.76 -34.57
N TYR A 176 -0.70 13.28 -34.08
CA TYR A 176 -1.86 12.46 -33.76
C TYR A 176 -2.46 11.75 -34.98
N GLN A 177 -2.44 12.37 -36.16
CA GLN A 177 -2.96 11.75 -37.38
C GLN A 177 -2.20 10.46 -37.75
N GLU A 178 -0.88 10.46 -37.61
CA GLU A 178 -0.06 9.28 -37.88
C GLU A 178 -0.24 8.20 -36.80
N ALA A 179 -0.31 8.61 -35.52
CA ALA A 179 -0.62 7.69 -34.43
C ALA A 179 -2.00 7.03 -34.61
N VAL A 180 -3.03 7.79 -35.01
CA VAL A 180 -4.37 7.30 -35.32
C VAL A 180 -4.33 6.32 -36.49
N ALA A 181 -3.61 6.64 -37.57
CA ALA A 181 -3.49 5.76 -38.73
C ALA A 181 -2.90 4.38 -38.37
N LEU A 182 -1.82 4.36 -37.59
CA LEU A 182 -1.21 3.12 -37.10
C LEU A 182 -2.14 2.37 -36.14
N GLN A 183 -2.76 3.09 -35.20
CA GLN A 183 -3.66 2.49 -34.21
C GLN A 183 -4.91 1.88 -34.86
N ARG A 184 -5.44 2.47 -35.95
CA ARG A 184 -6.56 1.91 -36.73
C ARG A 184 -6.19 0.55 -37.33
N VAL A 185 -5.02 0.45 -37.96
CA VAL A 185 -4.53 -0.82 -38.53
C VAL A 185 -4.40 -1.88 -37.44
N ARG A 186 -3.86 -1.50 -36.29
CA ARG A 186 -3.66 -2.39 -35.15
C ARG A 186 -4.98 -2.87 -34.52
N ALA A 187 -5.92 -1.95 -34.30
CA ALA A 187 -7.26 -2.25 -33.79
C ALA A 187 -8.01 -3.20 -34.74
N GLY A 188 -7.93 -2.95 -36.06
CA GLY A 188 -8.54 -3.82 -37.08
C GLY A 188 -7.97 -5.24 -37.11
N ARG A 189 -6.65 -5.40 -36.89
CA ARG A 189 -5.98 -6.72 -36.83
C ARG A 189 -6.32 -7.49 -35.56
N ARG A 190 -6.26 -6.84 -34.41
CA ARG A 190 -6.37 -7.52 -33.10
C ARG A 190 -7.78 -7.59 -32.54
N ARG A 191 -8.69 -6.70 -32.96
CA ARG A 191 -10.07 -6.56 -32.43
C ARG A 191 -10.11 -6.61 -30.89
N SER A 192 -9.14 -5.94 -30.24
CA SER A 192 -9.00 -5.92 -28.79
C SER A 192 -9.58 -4.63 -28.22
N VAL A 193 -10.30 -4.75 -27.10
CA VAL A 193 -10.87 -3.61 -26.35
C VAL A 193 -9.80 -2.58 -25.97
N ILE A 194 -8.58 -3.04 -25.65
CA ILE A 194 -7.45 -2.16 -25.30
C ILE A 194 -7.04 -1.28 -26.49
N GLU A 195 -7.01 -1.87 -27.69
CA GLU A 195 -6.61 -1.14 -28.91
C GLU A 195 -7.71 -0.17 -29.35
N GLU A 196 -8.99 -0.53 -29.17
CA GLU A 196 -10.12 0.37 -29.42
C GLU A 196 -10.17 1.54 -28.43
N THR A 197 -9.82 1.29 -27.16
CA THR A 197 -9.72 2.34 -26.13
C THR A 197 -8.59 3.32 -26.47
N ARG A 198 -7.41 2.82 -26.83
CA ARG A 198 -6.28 3.66 -27.27
C ARG A 198 -6.60 4.47 -28.52
N LEU A 199 -7.33 3.89 -29.48
CA LEU A 199 -7.81 4.61 -30.65
C LEU A 199 -8.72 5.77 -30.25
N THR A 200 -9.66 5.52 -29.33
CA THR A 200 -10.57 6.55 -28.78
C THR A 200 -9.79 7.71 -28.15
N GLU A 201 -8.79 7.42 -27.32
CA GLU A 201 -7.94 8.45 -26.70
C GLU A 201 -7.17 9.29 -27.74
N LEU A 202 -6.67 8.65 -28.81
CA LEU A 202 -5.97 9.34 -29.89
C LEU A 202 -6.92 10.20 -30.74
N LEU A 203 -8.13 9.72 -31.02
CA LEU A 203 -9.16 10.49 -31.73
C LEU A 203 -9.54 11.76 -30.96
N VAL A 204 -9.66 11.67 -29.62
CA VAL A 204 -9.90 12.83 -28.75
C VAL A 204 -8.76 13.83 -28.86
N ARG A 205 -7.50 13.38 -28.80
CA ARG A 205 -6.33 14.27 -28.93
C ARG A 205 -6.18 14.86 -30.33
N ALA A 206 -6.62 14.14 -31.36
CA ALA A 206 -6.62 14.60 -32.75
C ALA A 206 -7.75 15.59 -33.07
N GLY A 207 -8.72 15.78 -32.17
CA GLY A 207 -9.88 16.66 -32.39
C GLY A 207 -10.90 16.11 -33.40
N LEU A 208 -10.96 14.80 -33.59
CA LEU A 208 -11.87 14.16 -34.55
C LEU A 208 -13.24 13.88 -33.92
N GLU A 209 -13.97 14.96 -33.60
CA GLU A 209 -15.23 14.91 -32.83
C GLU A 209 -16.36 14.19 -33.56
N GLU A 210 -16.51 14.36 -34.87
CA GLU A 210 -17.56 13.67 -35.66
C GLU A 210 -17.43 12.15 -35.58
N GLU A 211 -16.21 11.61 -35.69
CA GLU A 211 -15.95 10.18 -35.59
C GLU A 211 -16.21 9.67 -34.16
N LEU A 212 -15.88 10.47 -33.14
CA LEU A 212 -16.17 10.14 -31.75
C LEU A 212 -17.68 10.11 -31.47
N LEU A 213 -18.44 11.06 -32.02
CA LEU A 213 -19.89 11.12 -31.88
C LEU A 213 -20.56 9.89 -32.52
N GLU A 214 -20.12 9.50 -33.71
CA GLU A 214 -20.66 8.30 -34.36
C GLU A 214 -20.37 7.04 -33.54
N ARG A 215 -19.12 6.88 -33.06
CA ARG A 215 -18.73 5.76 -32.22
C ARG A 215 -19.46 5.75 -30.87
N ALA A 216 -19.74 6.91 -30.28
CA ALA A 216 -20.43 7.04 -28.99
C ALA A 216 -21.89 6.54 -29.02
N LYS A 217 -22.51 6.43 -30.21
CA LYS A 217 -23.84 5.84 -30.35
C LYS A 217 -23.84 4.37 -29.92
N THR A 218 -22.81 3.62 -30.28
CA THR A 218 -22.69 2.18 -30.00
C THR A 218 -21.79 1.87 -28.80
N ASP A 219 -20.80 2.71 -28.51
CA ASP A 219 -19.78 2.47 -27.50
C ASP A 219 -19.94 3.40 -26.27
N LYS A 220 -20.28 2.79 -25.12
CA LYS A 220 -20.41 3.50 -23.84
C LYS A 220 -19.08 4.11 -23.36
N GLY A 221 -17.95 3.46 -23.64
CA GLY A 221 -16.62 3.95 -23.30
C GLY A 221 -16.29 5.24 -24.04
N VAL A 222 -16.57 5.31 -25.36
CA VAL A 222 -16.39 6.52 -26.16
C VAL A 222 -17.31 7.65 -25.67
N ARG A 223 -18.56 7.32 -25.36
CA ARG A 223 -19.53 8.28 -24.81
C ARG A 223 -19.03 8.92 -23.51
N ASN A 224 -18.49 8.14 -22.59
CA ASN A 224 -17.92 8.65 -21.34
C ASN A 224 -16.70 9.57 -21.59
N HIS A 225 -15.89 9.29 -22.62
CA HIS A 225 -14.76 10.16 -22.98
C HIS A 225 -15.24 11.52 -23.51
N LEU A 226 -16.30 11.54 -24.33
CA LEU A 226 -16.90 12.79 -24.81
C LEU A 226 -17.46 13.63 -23.66
N VAL A 227 -18.16 13.02 -22.71
CA VAL A 227 -18.66 13.72 -21.52
C VAL A 227 -17.53 14.41 -20.75
N ARG A 228 -16.41 13.71 -20.51
CA ARG A 228 -15.22 14.30 -19.86
C ARG A 228 -14.53 15.37 -20.70
N LEU A 229 -14.67 15.33 -22.03
CA LEU A 229 -14.12 16.34 -22.93
C LEU A 229 -14.95 17.62 -22.86
N TYR A 230 -16.28 17.49 -22.99
CA TYR A 230 -17.20 18.63 -22.90
C TYR A 230 -17.17 19.31 -21.53
N ALA A 231 -17.05 18.53 -20.45
CA ALA A 231 -16.81 19.06 -19.10
C ALA A 231 -15.57 19.95 -19.04
N ARG A 232 -14.42 19.46 -19.54
CA ARG A 232 -13.17 20.22 -19.56
C ARG A 232 -13.22 21.47 -20.45
N GLN A 233 -14.10 21.49 -21.45
CA GLN A 233 -14.29 22.63 -22.34
C GLN A 233 -15.37 23.60 -21.85
N GLY A 234 -16.08 23.30 -20.76
CA GLY A 234 -17.21 24.10 -20.28
C GLY A 234 -18.41 24.12 -21.24
N ARG A 235 -18.56 23.08 -22.07
CA ARG A 235 -19.66 22.97 -23.05
C ARG A 235 -20.95 22.50 -22.38
N VAL A 236 -21.60 23.42 -21.67
CA VAL A 236 -22.82 23.18 -20.87
C VAL A 236 -23.98 22.65 -21.73
N ASP A 237 -24.21 23.22 -22.92
CA ASP A 237 -25.32 22.83 -23.79
C ASP A 237 -25.20 21.38 -24.28
N ASP A 238 -23.98 20.95 -24.65
CA ASP A 238 -23.73 19.57 -25.08
C ASP A 238 -23.85 18.58 -23.93
N LEU A 239 -23.38 18.96 -22.73
CA LEU A 239 -23.57 18.15 -21.52
C LEU A 239 -25.05 18.05 -21.14
N ARG A 240 -25.82 19.14 -21.28
CA ARG A 240 -27.26 19.17 -21.04
C ARG A 240 -27.99 18.24 -21.99
N ALA A 241 -27.72 18.35 -23.30
CA ALA A 241 -28.29 17.46 -24.30
C ALA A 241 -27.96 15.98 -24.01
N MET A 242 -26.72 15.67 -23.59
CA MET A 242 -26.35 14.31 -23.18
C MET A 242 -27.06 13.87 -21.90
N ALA A 243 -27.22 14.74 -20.90
CA ALA A 243 -27.91 14.44 -19.65
C ALA A 243 -29.41 14.18 -19.85
N GLU A 244 -30.06 14.91 -20.75
CA GLU A 244 -31.47 14.74 -21.14
C GLU A 244 -31.75 13.39 -21.78
N THR A 245 -30.77 12.76 -22.43
CA THR A 245 -30.88 11.36 -22.91
C THR A 245 -30.89 10.32 -21.78
N GLY A 246 -30.78 10.74 -20.52
CA GLY A 246 -30.73 9.87 -19.34
C GLY A 246 -29.32 9.42 -18.96
N LEU A 247 -28.28 10.11 -19.43
CA LEU A 247 -26.89 9.77 -19.12
C LEU A 247 -26.47 10.41 -17.78
N ASP A 248 -26.46 9.64 -16.70
CA ASP A 248 -26.12 10.12 -15.35
C ASP A 248 -24.73 10.74 -15.24
N GLU A 249 -23.72 10.20 -15.94
CA GLU A 249 -22.37 10.77 -15.96
C GLU A 249 -22.37 12.18 -16.57
N ALA A 250 -23.13 12.43 -17.65
CA ALA A 250 -23.23 13.77 -18.23
C ALA A 250 -23.92 14.73 -17.27
N ARG A 251 -24.98 14.29 -16.57
CA ARG A 251 -25.66 15.10 -15.56
C ARG A 251 -24.72 15.47 -14.41
N GLN A 252 -23.91 14.53 -13.93
CA GLN A 252 -22.93 14.80 -12.88
C GLN A 252 -21.89 15.82 -13.35
N ARG A 253 -21.33 15.66 -14.56
CA ARG A 253 -20.38 16.63 -15.13
C ARG A 253 -20.99 18.00 -15.40
N LEU A 254 -22.26 18.04 -15.81
CA LEU A 254 -23.00 19.29 -15.95
C LEU A 254 -23.06 20.03 -14.62
N ILE A 255 -23.43 19.36 -13.54
CA ILE A 255 -23.48 19.95 -12.19
C ILE A 255 -22.10 20.47 -11.75
N GLU A 256 -21.03 19.71 -12.02
CA GLU A 256 -19.66 20.16 -11.72
C GLU A 256 -19.32 21.47 -12.45
N VAL A 257 -19.60 21.54 -13.76
CA VAL A 257 -19.34 22.75 -14.56
C VAL A 257 -20.22 23.92 -14.11
N LEU A 258 -21.50 23.69 -13.81
CA LEU A 258 -22.41 24.74 -13.32
C LEU A 258 -21.95 25.31 -11.97
N ARG A 259 -21.42 24.46 -11.08
CA ARG A 259 -20.80 24.92 -9.82
C ARG A 259 -19.56 25.77 -10.07
N GLU A 260 -18.66 25.33 -10.95
CA GLU A 260 -17.47 26.10 -11.32
C GLU A 260 -17.83 27.48 -11.92
N GLN A 261 -18.94 27.56 -12.65
CA GLN A 261 -19.48 28.79 -13.21
C GLN A 261 -20.33 29.61 -12.22
N GLN A 262 -20.58 29.09 -11.03
CA GLN A 262 -21.49 29.65 -10.01
C GLN A 262 -22.92 29.92 -10.55
N ASP A 263 -23.42 29.08 -11.45
CA ASP A 263 -24.79 29.18 -11.95
C ASP A 263 -25.78 28.59 -10.94
N VAL A 264 -26.10 29.41 -9.93
CA VAL A 264 -26.99 29.05 -8.82
C VAL A 264 -28.41 28.75 -9.30
N ASP A 265 -28.88 29.41 -10.35
CA ASP A 265 -30.25 29.28 -10.83
C ASP A 265 -30.47 27.91 -11.50
N GLU A 266 -29.54 27.48 -12.37
CA GLU A 266 -29.62 26.15 -12.98
C GLU A 266 -29.36 25.04 -11.97
N LEU A 267 -28.42 25.25 -11.02
CA LEU A 267 -28.21 24.31 -9.90
C LEU A 267 -29.45 24.16 -9.02
N ARG A 268 -30.15 25.27 -8.71
CA ARG A 268 -31.39 25.24 -7.93
C ARG A 268 -32.48 24.47 -8.67
N LYS A 269 -32.67 24.71 -9.96
CA LYS A 269 -33.63 23.95 -10.77
C LYS A 269 -33.35 22.44 -10.72
N LEU A 270 -32.09 22.03 -10.91
CA LEU A 270 -31.71 20.62 -10.81
C LEU A 270 -31.90 20.04 -9.39
N ALA A 271 -31.68 20.85 -8.35
CA ALA A 271 -31.92 20.46 -6.96
C ALA A 271 -33.42 20.26 -6.68
N ASP A 272 -34.28 21.15 -7.18
CA ASP A 272 -35.74 21.08 -7.06
C ASP A 272 -36.33 19.88 -7.82
N GLU A 273 -35.68 19.46 -8.92
CA GLU A 273 -35.97 18.20 -9.63
C GLU A 273 -35.55 16.94 -8.84
N GLY A 274 -34.93 17.11 -7.65
CA GLY A 274 -34.56 16.03 -6.74
C GLY A 274 -33.16 15.46 -6.93
N HIS A 275 -32.29 16.13 -7.71
CA HIS A 275 -30.93 15.66 -7.94
C HIS A 275 -30.02 15.94 -6.73
N ARG A 276 -29.70 14.89 -5.97
CA ARG A 276 -28.85 14.97 -4.76
C ARG A 276 -27.49 15.63 -4.98
N SER A 277 -26.87 15.43 -6.13
CA SER A 277 -25.60 16.07 -6.50
C SER A 277 -25.75 17.58 -6.72
N ALA A 278 -26.87 18.02 -7.29
CA ALA A 278 -27.18 19.45 -7.45
C ALA A 278 -27.47 20.10 -6.10
N VAL A 279 -28.21 19.44 -5.20
CA VAL A 279 -28.40 19.89 -3.81
C VAL A 279 -27.05 20.12 -3.12
N ARG A 280 -26.10 19.18 -3.26
CA ARG A 280 -24.74 19.33 -2.70
C ARG A 280 -23.98 20.49 -3.34
N ALA A 281 -23.97 20.59 -4.66
CA ALA A 281 -23.26 21.66 -5.36
C ALA A 281 -23.81 23.05 -4.99
N LEU A 282 -25.13 23.17 -4.84
CA LEU A 282 -25.81 24.39 -4.42
C LEU A 282 -25.45 24.78 -2.98
N LEU A 283 -25.43 23.79 -2.09
CA LEU A 283 -25.00 23.91 -0.70
C LEU A 283 -23.57 24.45 -0.59
N ASP A 284 -22.63 23.82 -1.28
CA ASP A 284 -21.22 24.24 -1.32
C ASP A 284 -21.09 25.68 -1.86
N THR A 285 -21.85 26.02 -2.90
CA THR A 285 -21.86 27.37 -3.49
C THR A 285 -22.39 28.42 -2.50
N TYR A 286 -23.47 28.13 -1.78
CA TYR A 286 -23.98 29.06 -0.75
C TYR A 286 -23.03 29.22 0.42
N GLN A 287 -22.34 28.16 0.84
CA GLN A 287 -21.31 28.23 1.87
C GLN A 287 -20.16 29.15 1.42
N GLU A 288 -19.62 28.94 0.21
CA GLU A 288 -18.57 29.80 -0.37
C GLU A 288 -19.00 31.27 -0.50
N GLN A 289 -20.28 31.53 -0.74
CA GLN A 289 -20.85 32.88 -0.84
C GLN A 289 -21.30 33.48 0.52
N GLY A 290 -21.22 32.72 1.62
CA GLY A 290 -21.69 33.16 2.95
C GLY A 290 -23.21 33.33 3.07
N ARG A 291 -23.99 32.64 2.24
CA ARG A 291 -25.46 32.73 2.13
C ARG A 291 -26.17 31.83 3.17
N VAL A 292 -26.08 32.23 4.44
CA VAL A 292 -26.58 31.45 5.58
C VAL A 292 -28.10 31.27 5.56
N ASP A 293 -28.87 32.27 5.11
CA ASP A 293 -30.34 32.19 5.12
C ASP A 293 -30.85 31.09 4.17
N GLU A 294 -30.19 30.92 3.03
CA GLU A 294 -30.49 29.88 2.05
C GLU A 294 -30.08 28.50 2.54
N VAL A 295 -28.93 28.37 3.21
CA VAL A 295 -28.52 27.13 3.87
C VAL A 295 -29.49 26.79 5.02
N ARG A 296 -29.93 27.78 5.79
CA ARG A 296 -30.93 27.64 6.86
C ARG A 296 -32.26 27.13 6.32
N ALA A 297 -32.76 27.70 5.24
CA ALA A 297 -33.98 27.23 4.58
C ALA A 297 -33.86 25.77 4.10
N MET A 298 -32.71 25.39 3.54
CA MET A 298 -32.47 23.99 3.14
C MET A 298 -32.35 23.03 4.32
N ALA A 299 -31.75 23.45 5.44
CA ALA A 299 -31.62 22.64 6.65
C ALA A 299 -32.97 22.29 7.30
N GLN A 300 -33.98 23.15 7.15
CA GLN A 300 -35.36 22.86 7.57
C GLN A 300 -35.97 21.69 6.80
N GLY A 301 -35.57 21.48 5.54
CA GLY A 301 -35.92 20.31 4.72
C GLY A 301 -35.29 18.99 5.18
N ASN A 302 -34.50 19.01 6.27
CA ASN A 302 -33.88 17.83 6.92
C ASN A 302 -32.92 17.02 6.03
N THR A 303 -32.15 17.70 5.19
CA THR A 303 -30.96 17.12 4.57
C THR A 303 -29.79 17.17 5.56
N GLY A 304 -29.26 16.02 5.97
CA GLY A 304 -28.16 15.94 6.95
C GLY A 304 -26.95 16.81 6.61
N ASN A 305 -26.61 16.94 5.31
CA ASN A 305 -25.52 17.81 4.85
C ASN A 305 -25.82 19.30 5.10
N SER A 306 -27.05 19.75 4.85
CA SER A 306 -27.45 21.15 5.07
C SER A 306 -27.40 21.53 6.55
N ARG A 307 -27.79 20.61 7.44
CA ARG A 307 -27.69 20.82 8.90
C ARG A 307 -26.24 20.92 9.38
N SER A 308 -25.35 20.10 8.82
CA SER A 308 -23.92 20.17 9.11
C SER A 308 -23.30 21.49 8.66
N GLN A 309 -23.55 21.90 7.41
CA GLN A 309 -23.02 23.16 6.89
C GLN A 309 -23.60 24.38 7.61
N LEU A 310 -24.89 24.38 7.95
CA LEU A 310 -25.47 25.45 8.77
C LEU A 310 -24.73 25.57 10.11
N ALA A 311 -24.53 24.45 10.81
CA ALA A 311 -23.83 24.45 12.09
C ALA A 311 -22.38 24.99 11.98
N GLU A 312 -21.65 24.60 10.95
CA GLU A 312 -20.30 25.10 10.69
C GLU A 312 -20.31 26.62 10.44
N MET A 313 -21.19 27.12 9.58
CA MET A 313 -21.31 28.55 9.29
C MET A 313 -21.72 29.38 10.51
N LEU A 314 -22.62 28.86 11.35
CA LEU A 314 -23.02 29.53 12.60
C LEU A 314 -21.84 29.63 13.57
N ARG A 315 -20.99 28.60 13.66
CA ARG A 315 -19.76 28.61 14.48
C ARG A 315 -18.78 29.66 13.98
N GLU A 316 -18.48 29.66 12.68
CA GLU A 316 -17.54 30.59 12.06
C GLU A 316 -17.96 32.05 12.23
N ARG A 317 -19.27 32.31 12.22
CA ARG A 317 -19.84 33.64 12.42
C ARG A 317 -20.03 34.03 13.89
N GLY A 318 -19.85 33.10 14.82
CA GLY A 318 -20.12 33.33 16.24
C GLY A 318 -21.61 33.47 16.58
N GLU A 319 -22.51 32.92 15.76
CA GLU A 319 -23.96 32.84 16.00
C GLU A 319 -24.27 31.69 16.98
N VAL A 320 -23.69 31.76 18.19
CA VAL A 320 -23.68 30.65 19.17
C VAL A 320 -25.06 30.38 19.77
N ASP A 321 -25.90 31.40 19.88
CA ASP A 321 -27.25 31.23 20.46
C ASP A 321 -28.10 30.29 19.60
N GLU A 322 -28.01 30.40 18.27
CA GLU A 322 -28.67 29.47 17.34
C GLU A 322 -28.03 28.06 17.43
N LEU A 323 -26.71 27.95 17.61
CA LEU A 323 -26.06 26.66 17.86
C LEU A 323 -26.57 25.99 19.14
N ARG A 324 -26.75 26.75 20.22
CA ARG A 324 -27.28 26.24 21.50
C ARG A 324 -28.71 25.77 21.34
N GLU A 325 -29.56 26.56 20.69
CA GLU A 325 -30.96 26.18 20.44
C GLU A 325 -31.05 24.89 19.62
N LEU A 326 -30.28 24.78 18.53
CA LEU A 326 -30.26 23.59 17.68
C LEU A 326 -29.70 22.36 18.42
N ALA A 327 -28.65 22.53 19.22
CA ALA A 327 -28.05 21.45 20.00
C ALA A 327 -28.97 20.98 21.15
N ALA A 328 -29.76 21.88 21.75
CA ALA A 328 -30.73 21.55 22.78
C ALA A 328 -31.97 20.84 22.23
N ALA A 329 -32.38 21.19 21.00
CA ALA A 329 -33.53 20.58 20.34
C ALA A 329 -33.30 19.13 19.91
N ASP A 330 -32.10 18.82 19.39
CA ASP A 330 -31.72 17.47 18.97
C ASP A 330 -30.25 17.22 19.27
N ARG A 331 -29.97 16.29 20.17
CA ARG A 331 -28.62 15.93 20.59
C ARG A 331 -27.80 15.26 19.48
N GLN A 332 -28.46 14.68 18.47
CA GLN A 332 -27.79 14.13 17.29
C GLN A 332 -27.57 15.20 16.22
N HIS A 333 -28.05 16.43 16.44
CA HIS A 333 -27.86 17.53 15.50
C HIS A 333 -26.37 17.90 15.40
N PRO A 334 -25.85 18.14 14.17
CA PRO A 334 -24.46 18.57 13.97
C PRO A 334 -24.05 19.79 14.80
N ALA A 335 -24.99 20.70 15.09
CA ALA A 335 -24.79 21.87 15.95
C ALA A 335 -24.20 21.55 17.32
N PHE A 336 -24.48 20.37 17.88
CA PHE A 336 -23.89 19.98 19.17
C PHE A 336 -22.36 19.89 19.10
N ARG A 337 -21.82 19.28 18.04
CA ARG A 337 -20.36 19.17 17.87
C ARG A 337 -19.71 20.52 17.60
N GLU A 338 -20.35 21.35 16.79
CA GLU A 338 -19.88 22.71 16.49
C GLU A 338 -19.95 23.62 17.72
N LEU A 339 -20.98 23.48 18.56
CA LEU A 339 -21.05 24.16 19.85
C LEU A 339 -19.90 23.75 20.78
N VAL A 340 -19.64 22.45 20.93
CA VAL A 340 -18.51 21.96 21.75
C VAL A 340 -17.17 22.49 21.21
N ALA A 341 -17.00 22.53 19.88
CA ALA A 341 -15.80 23.09 19.26
C ALA A 341 -15.66 24.60 19.56
N TRP A 342 -16.73 25.37 19.39
CA TRP A 342 -16.76 26.80 19.71
C TRP A 342 -16.43 27.08 21.17
N LEU A 343 -17.07 26.35 22.09
CA LEU A 343 -16.82 26.47 23.54
C LEU A 343 -15.36 26.17 23.87
N ALA A 344 -14.76 25.20 23.17
CA ALA A 344 -13.37 24.84 23.38
C ALA A 344 -12.37 25.84 22.78
N GLU A 345 -12.74 26.55 21.72
CA GLU A 345 -11.96 27.64 21.12
C GLU A 345 -12.01 28.91 21.98
N HIS A 346 -13.12 29.13 22.68
CA HIS A 346 -13.35 30.30 23.54
C HIS A 346 -13.16 30.00 25.04
N GLU A 347 -12.54 28.86 25.37
CA GLU A 347 -12.20 28.44 26.73
C GLU A 347 -13.39 28.49 27.73
N GLN A 348 -14.59 28.17 27.25
CA GLN A 348 -15.81 28.10 28.07
C GLN A 348 -15.85 26.80 28.87
N VAL A 349 -14.94 26.68 29.84
CA VAL A 349 -14.70 25.45 30.63
C VAL A 349 -15.94 25.03 31.44
N ASP A 350 -16.67 25.98 32.03
CA ASP A 350 -17.82 25.66 32.89
C ASP A 350 -18.98 25.03 32.10
N GLU A 351 -19.29 25.57 30.91
CA GLU A 351 -20.32 25.03 30.01
C GLU A 351 -19.90 23.66 29.44
N LEU A 352 -18.61 23.49 29.08
CA LEU A 352 -18.06 22.18 28.71
C LEU A 352 -18.14 21.16 29.84
N GLU A 353 -17.91 21.58 31.08
CA GLU A 353 -18.03 20.72 32.26
C GLU A 353 -19.48 20.25 32.44
N GLU A 354 -20.46 21.13 32.32
CA GLU A 354 -21.88 20.77 32.33
C GLU A 354 -22.24 19.79 31.22
N LEU A 355 -21.85 20.07 29.98
CA LEU A 355 -22.08 19.17 28.85
C LEU A 355 -21.40 17.81 29.07
N SER A 356 -20.19 17.78 29.64
CA SER A 356 -19.47 16.53 29.90
C SER A 356 -20.20 15.63 30.91
N ARG A 357 -20.96 16.20 31.87
CA ARG A 357 -21.72 15.44 32.87
C ARG A 357 -22.92 14.72 32.26
N THR A 358 -23.39 15.20 31.11
CA THR A 358 -24.43 14.50 30.33
C THR A 358 -23.90 13.25 29.60
N GLY A 359 -22.61 12.91 29.79
CA GLY A 359 -21.98 11.73 29.20
C GLY A 359 -21.52 11.93 27.75
N ASP A 360 -21.46 13.18 27.26
CA ASP A 360 -21.00 13.43 25.90
C ASP A 360 -19.48 13.26 25.76
N SER A 361 -19.07 12.33 24.90
CA SER A 361 -17.65 12.04 24.67
C SER A 361 -16.85 13.20 24.08
N SER A 362 -17.47 14.06 23.27
CA SER A 362 -16.81 15.21 22.63
C SER A 362 -16.58 16.33 23.65
N ALA A 363 -17.56 16.58 24.52
CA ALA A 363 -17.42 17.54 25.62
C ALA A 363 -16.36 17.08 26.64
N VAL A 364 -16.35 15.79 27.01
CA VAL A 364 -15.28 15.22 27.86
C VAL A 364 -13.92 15.35 27.18
N ALA A 365 -13.80 15.10 25.87
CA ALA A 365 -12.54 15.25 25.14
C ALA A 365 -12.05 16.70 25.11
N ALA A 366 -12.95 17.66 24.89
CA ALA A 366 -12.64 19.08 24.91
C ALA A 366 -12.17 19.52 26.30
N LEU A 367 -12.87 19.09 27.35
CA LEU A 367 -12.53 19.41 28.73
C LEU A 367 -11.20 18.76 29.16
N ALA A 368 -10.94 17.50 28.77
CA ALA A 368 -9.67 16.81 29.04
C ALA A 368 -8.46 17.52 28.42
N ARG A 369 -8.66 18.27 27.31
CA ARG A 369 -7.60 19.04 26.66
C ARG A 369 -7.36 20.39 27.33
N LEU A 370 -8.41 21.06 27.80
CA LEU A 370 -8.35 22.44 28.30
C LEU A 370 -8.16 22.53 29.82
N ALA A 371 -8.86 21.67 30.56
CA ALA A 371 -8.93 21.69 32.02
C ALA A 371 -9.04 20.24 32.57
N PRO A 372 -8.02 19.38 32.34
CA PRO A 372 -8.06 17.97 32.74
C PRO A 372 -8.23 17.77 34.26
N GLU A 373 -7.81 18.73 35.08
CA GLU A 373 -7.98 18.70 36.54
C GLU A 373 -9.45 18.64 36.97
N ARG A 374 -10.38 19.19 36.17
CA ARG A 374 -11.83 19.13 36.41
C ARG A 374 -12.40 17.72 36.28
N LEU A 375 -11.71 16.85 35.55
CA LEU A 375 -12.15 15.49 35.27
C LEU A 375 -11.62 14.46 36.29
N TRP A 376 -10.66 14.83 37.14
CA TRP A 376 -10.05 13.90 38.10
C TRP A 376 -11.03 13.24 39.06
N PRO A 377 -11.98 13.97 39.69
CA PRO A 377 -12.95 13.37 40.59
C PRO A 377 -13.79 12.27 39.92
N ARG A 378 -14.07 12.40 38.61
CA ARG A 378 -14.79 11.39 37.83
C ARG A 378 -13.90 10.21 37.48
N ALA A 379 -12.63 10.45 37.13
CA ALA A 379 -11.67 9.38 36.91
C ALA A 379 -11.46 8.52 38.17
N GLU A 380 -11.28 9.17 39.32
CA GLU A 380 -11.14 8.50 40.63
C GLU A 380 -12.41 7.73 41.04
N ALA A 381 -13.58 8.18 40.57
CA ALA A 381 -14.85 7.46 40.72
C ALA A 381 -15.03 6.27 39.75
N GLY A 382 -14.07 6.04 38.83
CA GLY A 382 -14.08 4.92 37.89
C GLY A 382 -14.81 5.19 36.57
N ASP A 383 -15.01 6.45 36.18
CA ASP A 383 -15.59 6.80 34.87
C ASP A 383 -14.60 6.46 33.74
N THR A 384 -14.79 5.31 33.10
CA THR A 384 -13.90 4.78 32.05
C THR A 384 -13.81 5.69 30.83
N GLY A 385 -14.90 6.40 30.49
CA GLY A 385 -14.91 7.35 29.38
C GLY A 385 -14.00 8.56 29.66
N VAL A 386 -14.01 9.03 30.91
CA VAL A 386 -13.11 10.09 31.36
C VAL A 386 -11.66 9.60 31.44
N ILE A 387 -11.41 8.43 32.02
CA ILE A 387 -10.07 7.83 32.10
C ILE A 387 -9.45 7.70 30.70
N TRP A 388 -10.23 7.25 29.71
CA TRP A 388 -9.77 7.15 28.33
C TRP A 388 -9.38 8.51 27.72
N GLN A 389 -10.22 9.55 27.91
CA GLN A 389 -9.93 10.89 27.36
C GLN A 389 -8.74 11.55 28.04
N LEU A 390 -8.63 11.41 29.38
CA LEU A 390 -7.48 11.91 30.13
C LEU A 390 -6.19 11.19 29.72
N THR A 391 -6.22 9.86 29.60
CA THR A 391 -5.07 9.08 29.11
C THR A 391 -4.62 9.58 27.74
N ARG A 392 -5.56 9.80 26.81
CA ARG A 392 -5.26 10.34 25.48
C ARG A 392 -4.69 11.76 25.53
N ALA A 393 -5.19 12.62 26.42
CA ALA A 393 -4.71 13.98 26.59
C ALA A 393 -3.27 14.00 27.13
N TYR A 394 -2.98 13.28 28.22
CA TYR A 394 -1.64 13.25 28.80
C TYR A 394 -0.63 12.52 27.95
N ARG A 395 -1.03 11.50 27.19
CA ARG A 395 -0.15 10.87 26.21
C ARG A 395 0.34 11.86 25.16
N LYS A 396 -0.53 12.77 24.68
CA LYS A 396 -0.12 13.83 23.74
C LYS A 396 0.80 14.87 24.38
N GLN A 397 0.71 15.06 25.69
CA GLN A 397 1.55 15.98 26.45
C GLN A 397 2.81 15.29 27.01
N GLU A 398 2.97 13.98 26.79
CA GLU A 398 4.02 13.15 27.39
C GLU A 398 4.12 13.28 28.92
N ASN A 399 2.98 13.53 29.58
CA ASN A 399 2.93 13.71 31.03
C ASN A 399 2.92 12.34 31.73
N VAL A 400 4.11 11.82 32.00
CA VAL A 400 4.33 10.50 32.62
C VAL A 400 3.72 10.41 34.02
N ASP A 401 3.77 11.48 34.81
CA ASP A 401 3.32 11.46 36.21
C ASP A 401 1.79 11.30 36.30
N GLU A 402 1.04 12.04 35.48
CA GLU A 402 -0.42 11.92 35.47
C GLU A 402 -0.87 10.60 34.82
N LEU A 403 -0.15 10.10 33.81
CA LEU A 403 -0.39 8.76 33.27
C LEU A 403 -0.12 7.67 34.30
N ARG A 404 0.93 7.81 35.13
CA ARG A 404 1.22 6.90 36.25
C ARG A 404 0.07 6.90 37.26
N ARG A 405 -0.45 8.09 37.58
CA ARG A 405 -1.60 8.24 38.49
C ARG A 405 -2.87 7.60 37.91
N LEU A 406 -3.15 7.77 36.62
CA LEU A 406 -4.28 7.13 35.94
C LEU A 406 -4.12 5.60 35.89
N ALA A 407 -2.93 5.10 35.58
CA ALA A 407 -2.65 3.66 35.56
C ALA A 407 -2.86 3.01 36.94
N ALA A 408 -2.58 3.75 38.02
CA ALA A 408 -2.82 3.31 39.40
C ALA A 408 -4.31 3.14 39.76
N LEU A 409 -5.23 3.68 38.96
CA LEU A 409 -6.67 3.43 39.10
C LEU A 409 -7.07 2.01 38.65
N GLY A 410 -6.14 1.26 38.03
CA GLY A 410 -6.37 -0.12 37.60
C GLY A 410 -7.05 -0.26 36.23
N ASP A 411 -7.24 0.85 35.50
CA ASP A 411 -7.78 0.83 34.15
C ASP A 411 -6.73 0.34 33.14
N ARG A 412 -7.14 -0.59 32.27
CA ARG A 412 -6.24 -1.23 31.30
C ARG A 412 -5.73 -0.25 30.24
N GLU A 413 -6.57 0.66 29.75
CA GLU A 413 -6.18 1.62 28.71
C GLU A 413 -5.21 2.65 29.29
N ALA A 414 -5.45 3.10 30.53
CA ALA A 414 -4.51 3.97 31.24
C ALA A 414 -3.14 3.30 31.45
N GLN A 415 -3.11 2.02 31.83
CA GLN A 415 -1.87 1.25 31.95
C GLN A 415 -1.13 1.13 30.61
N LEU A 416 -1.83 0.80 29.53
CA LEU A 416 -1.21 0.71 28.19
C LEU A 416 -0.70 2.06 27.70
N GLY A 417 -1.46 3.13 27.93
CA GLY A 417 -1.05 4.49 27.60
C GLY A 417 0.21 4.93 28.35
N PHE A 418 0.28 4.65 29.66
CA PHE A 418 1.45 4.90 30.48
C PHE A 418 2.70 4.15 30.01
N LEU A 419 2.60 2.83 29.79
CA LEU A 419 3.71 2.01 29.31
C LEU A 419 4.19 2.43 27.92
N SER A 420 3.27 2.82 27.02
CA SER A 420 3.62 3.36 25.71
C SER A 420 4.44 4.65 25.82
N VAL A 421 4.15 5.54 26.77
CA VAL A 421 4.91 6.78 26.94
C VAL A 421 6.26 6.51 27.60
N LEU A 422 6.36 5.58 28.56
CA LEU A 422 7.66 5.18 29.12
C LEU A 422 8.63 4.72 28.01
N LEU A 423 8.15 3.91 27.07
CA LEU A 423 8.94 3.46 25.93
C LEU A 423 9.33 4.64 25.02
N GLN A 424 8.36 5.47 24.63
CA GLN A 424 8.60 6.60 23.71
C GLN A 424 9.54 7.66 24.29
N SER A 425 9.43 7.96 25.58
CA SER A 425 10.27 8.94 26.27
C SER A 425 11.62 8.36 26.75
N GLY A 426 11.93 7.10 26.41
CA GLY A 426 13.21 6.47 26.76
C GLY A 426 13.39 6.16 28.24
N MET A 427 12.31 6.11 29.03
CA MET A 427 12.33 5.73 30.45
C MET A 427 12.40 4.21 30.62
N LEU A 428 13.42 3.61 30.01
CA LEU A 428 13.58 2.17 29.87
C LEU A 428 13.86 1.46 31.20
N ASP A 429 14.54 2.13 32.14
CA ASP A 429 14.81 1.57 33.47
C ASP A 429 13.51 1.30 34.25
N GLU A 430 12.55 2.23 34.22
CA GLU A 430 11.23 2.02 34.86
C GLU A 430 10.43 0.93 34.13
N LEU A 431 10.47 0.90 32.80
CA LEU A 431 9.80 -0.13 32.01
C LEU A 431 10.36 -1.53 32.28
N LYS A 432 11.70 -1.67 32.33
CA LYS A 432 12.40 -2.91 32.63
C LYS A 432 12.12 -3.38 34.05
N ALA A 433 12.21 -2.49 35.04
CA ALA A 433 11.90 -2.83 36.44
C ALA A 433 10.47 -3.39 36.60
N ARG A 434 9.50 -2.82 35.88
CA ARG A 434 8.11 -3.31 35.87
C ARG A 434 7.96 -4.66 35.17
N ALA A 435 8.67 -4.86 34.05
CA ALA A 435 8.71 -6.15 33.38
C ALA A 435 9.28 -7.25 34.30
N GLU A 436 10.39 -6.96 34.98
CA GLU A 436 11.03 -7.86 35.95
C GLU A 436 10.15 -8.11 37.19
N ALA A 437 9.32 -7.14 37.58
CA ALA A 437 8.31 -7.30 38.63
C ALA A 437 7.12 -8.19 38.21
N GLY A 438 7.08 -8.66 36.96
CA GLY A 438 6.07 -9.58 36.45
C GLY A 438 4.82 -8.92 35.87
N GLU A 439 4.85 -7.61 35.57
CA GLU A 439 3.74 -6.94 34.87
C GLU A 439 3.69 -7.40 33.39
N PRO A 440 2.65 -8.15 32.94
CA PRO A 440 2.68 -8.79 31.60
C PRO A 440 2.69 -7.79 30.44
N HIS A 441 2.01 -6.66 30.59
CA HIS A 441 2.00 -5.60 29.59
C HIS A 441 3.36 -4.90 29.51
N ALA A 442 4.01 -4.61 30.65
CA ALA A 442 5.35 -4.02 30.69
C ALA A 442 6.39 -4.95 30.03
N MET A 443 6.32 -6.25 30.33
CA MET A 443 7.16 -7.26 29.67
C MET A 443 6.98 -7.26 28.15
N SER A 444 5.75 -7.11 27.65
CA SER A 444 5.49 -7.05 26.21
C SER A 444 6.12 -5.82 25.55
N TYR A 445 6.02 -4.64 26.18
CA TYR A 445 6.68 -3.42 25.70
C TYR A 445 8.22 -3.49 25.80
N TRP A 446 8.76 -4.12 26.84
CA TRP A 446 10.20 -4.36 26.96
C TRP A 446 10.73 -5.27 25.84
N ILE A 447 10.01 -6.36 25.55
CA ILE A 447 10.37 -7.27 24.45
C ILE A 447 10.29 -6.58 23.09
N GLU A 448 9.28 -5.72 22.86
CA GLU A 448 9.19 -4.93 21.62
C GLU A 448 10.40 -3.99 21.49
N HIS A 449 10.75 -3.28 22.56
CA HIS A 449 11.94 -2.43 22.58
C HIS A 449 13.21 -3.20 22.21
N LEU A 450 13.46 -4.34 22.87
CA LEU A 450 14.63 -5.18 22.60
C LEU A 450 14.68 -5.65 21.14
N ALA A 451 13.52 -5.91 20.53
CA ALA A 451 13.43 -6.28 19.12
C ALA A 451 13.76 -5.11 18.19
N GLU A 452 13.26 -3.91 18.49
CA GLU A 452 13.54 -2.69 17.73
C GLU A 452 15.02 -2.31 17.77
N VAL A 453 15.68 -2.41 18.93
CA VAL A 453 17.13 -2.12 19.06
C VAL A 453 18.01 -3.28 18.61
N GLY A 454 17.44 -4.47 18.37
CA GLY A 454 18.16 -5.65 17.92
C GLY A 454 19.02 -6.30 19.02
N GLU A 455 18.62 -6.18 20.29
CA GLU A 455 19.29 -6.79 21.45
C GLU A 455 18.97 -8.29 21.53
N VAL A 456 19.59 -9.05 20.61
CA VAL A 456 19.34 -10.49 20.42
C VAL A 456 19.69 -11.30 21.66
N ASP A 457 20.70 -10.92 22.44
CA ASP A 457 21.16 -11.71 23.57
C ASP A 457 20.15 -11.70 24.73
N GLU A 458 19.55 -10.55 25.03
CA GLU A 458 18.49 -10.45 26.06
C GLU A 458 17.18 -11.08 25.58
N LEU A 459 16.81 -10.89 24.30
CA LEU A 459 15.67 -11.61 23.70
C LEU A 459 15.85 -13.12 23.75
N ARG A 460 17.08 -13.62 23.53
CA ARG A 460 17.42 -15.03 23.62
C ARG A 460 17.22 -15.54 25.05
N ALA A 461 17.74 -14.81 26.04
CA ALA A 461 17.56 -15.18 27.44
C ALA A 461 16.07 -15.27 27.83
N LEU A 462 15.26 -14.26 27.45
CA LEU A 462 13.82 -14.26 27.72
C LEU A 462 13.08 -15.40 26.99
N ALA A 463 13.44 -15.68 25.75
CA ALA A 463 12.87 -16.78 24.99
C ALA A 463 13.21 -18.15 25.61
N ASP A 464 14.45 -18.31 26.09
CA ASP A 464 14.93 -19.53 26.73
C ASP A 464 14.30 -19.73 28.13
N ASP A 465 13.93 -18.64 28.81
CA ASP A 465 13.14 -18.66 30.05
C ASP A 465 11.64 -18.94 29.81
N GLY A 466 11.23 -19.07 28.54
CA GLY A 466 9.89 -19.49 28.15
C GLY A 466 8.91 -18.37 27.79
N HIS A 467 9.38 -17.11 27.68
CA HIS A 467 8.52 -16.01 27.22
C HIS A 467 8.20 -16.16 25.73
N ALA A 468 6.95 -16.56 25.44
CA ALA A 468 6.49 -16.81 24.06
C ALA A 468 6.61 -15.57 23.15
N SER A 469 6.34 -14.36 23.64
CA SER A 469 6.52 -13.13 22.88
C SER A 469 7.98 -12.87 22.52
N ALA A 470 8.92 -13.15 23.44
CA ALA A 470 10.35 -13.03 23.17
C ALA A 470 10.80 -14.06 22.11
N ALA A 471 10.31 -15.29 22.17
CA ALA A 471 10.62 -16.31 21.17
C ALA A 471 10.10 -15.94 19.75
N ILE A 472 8.92 -15.32 19.66
CA ILE A 472 8.39 -14.76 18.40
C ILE A 472 9.32 -13.68 17.86
N LYS A 473 9.58 -12.64 18.67
CA LYS A 473 10.40 -11.50 18.27
C LYS A 473 11.84 -11.89 17.96
N LEU A 474 12.41 -12.82 18.71
CA LEU A 474 13.75 -13.36 18.43
C LEU A 474 13.81 -14.03 17.06
N ALA A 475 12.81 -14.85 16.70
CA ALA A 475 12.78 -15.50 15.38
C ALA A 475 12.66 -14.47 14.24
N GLU A 476 11.87 -13.43 14.44
CA GLU A 476 11.73 -12.30 13.49
C GLU A 476 13.03 -11.53 13.32
N VAL A 477 13.62 -11.04 14.42
CA VAL A 477 14.87 -10.28 14.41
C VAL A 477 16.01 -11.10 13.80
N LEU A 478 16.14 -12.38 14.16
CA LEU A 478 17.13 -13.27 13.55
C LEU A 478 16.90 -13.46 12.05
N GLY A 479 15.63 -13.56 11.62
CA GLY A 479 15.27 -13.64 10.21
C GLY A 479 15.62 -12.38 9.42
N GLU A 480 15.30 -11.20 9.97
CA GLU A 480 15.62 -9.90 9.38
C GLU A 480 17.13 -9.67 9.28
N GLN A 481 17.90 -10.08 10.30
CA GLN A 481 19.37 -10.06 10.28
C GLN A 481 19.98 -11.15 9.38
N GLY A 482 19.18 -12.00 8.74
CA GLY A 482 19.66 -13.09 7.88
C GLY A 482 20.32 -14.25 8.64
N ARG A 483 20.20 -14.31 9.97
CA ARG A 483 20.77 -15.32 10.87
C ARG A 483 19.92 -16.61 10.88
N PHE A 484 19.48 -17.06 9.72
CA PHE A 484 18.58 -18.22 9.58
C PHE A 484 19.17 -19.53 10.09
N ALA A 485 20.50 -19.68 10.13
CA ALA A 485 21.14 -20.84 10.74
C ALA A 485 20.77 -20.99 12.23
N GLU A 486 20.69 -19.88 12.97
CA GLU A 486 20.26 -19.87 14.36
C GLU A 486 18.76 -20.18 14.48
N VAL A 487 17.93 -19.61 13.61
CA VAL A 487 16.49 -19.91 13.57
C VAL A 487 16.24 -21.40 13.31
N VAL A 488 16.96 -22.01 12.36
CA VAL A 488 16.89 -23.46 12.10
C VAL A 488 17.36 -24.28 13.31
N ALA A 489 18.43 -23.88 13.97
CA ALA A 489 18.91 -24.57 15.18
C ALA A 489 17.88 -24.54 16.31
N ARG A 490 17.29 -23.37 16.60
CA ARG A 490 16.22 -23.22 17.61
C ARG A 490 14.98 -24.04 17.27
N ALA A 491 14.54 -24.00 16.01
CA ALA A 491 13.40 -24.79 15.57
C ALA A 491 13.65 -26.29 15.76
N LYS A 492 14.85 -26.78 15.43
CA LYS A 492 15.26 -28.18 15.67
C LYS A 492 15.33 -28.54 17.15
N ALA A 493 15.66 -27.57 18.01
CA ALA A 493 15.64 -27.71 19.46
C ALA A 493 14.21 -27.70 20.06
N GLY A 494 13.18 -27.43 19.26
CA GLY A 494 11.77 -27.49 19.67
C GLY A 494 11.06 -26.14 19.79
N ASP A 495 11.73 -25.03 19.44
CA ASP A 495 11.11 -23.70 19.40
C ASP A 495 10.06 -23.63 18.28
N ARG A 496 8.78 -23.64 18.67
CA ARG A 496 7.64 -23.63 17.75
C ARG A 496 7.51 -22.32 16.98
N PHE A 497 7.98 -21.20 17.55
CA PHE A 497 7.90 -19.91 16.89
C PHE A 497 8.98 -19.78 15.83
N ALA A 498 10.21 -20.23 16.13
CA ALA A 498 11.25 -20.37 15.11
C ALA A 498 10.80 -21.32 13.97
N ALA A 499 10.17 -22.45 14.30
CA ALA A 499 9.61 -23.38 13.33
C ALA A 499 8.51 -22.74 12.45
N ARG A 500 7.58 -21.98 13.05
CA ARG A 500 6.54 -21.24 12.32
C ARG A 500 7.13 -20.13 11.44
N HIS A 501 8.14 -19.41 11.92
CA HIS A 501 8.84 -18.39 11.14
C HIS A 501 9.53 -19.02 9.93
N LEU A 502 10.22 -20.15 10.08
CA LEU A 502 10.79 -20.89 8.95
C LEU A 502 9.73 -21.37 7.96
N ALA A 503 8.58 -21.86 8.45
CA ALA A 503 7.47 -22.25 7.58
C ALA A 503 6.93 -21.07 6.76
N TYR A 504 6.87 -19.87 7.36
CA TYR A 504 6.48 -18.63 6.67
C TYR A 504 7.51 -18.24 5.60
N VAL A 505 8.80 -18.22 5.95
CA VAL A 505 9.89 -17.83 5.04
C VAL A 505 10.04 -18.80 3.88
N ILE A 506 9.90 -20.11 4.14
CA ILE A 506 10.03 -21.16 3.11
C ILE A 506 8.76 -21.27 2.29
N ALA A 507 7.58 -21.22 2.90
CA ALA A 507 6.32 -21.51 2.22
C ALA A 507 5.20 -20.58 2.71
N PRO A 508 5.21 -19.30 2.30
CA PRO A 508 4.24 -18.32 2.77
C PRO A 508 2.79 -18.74 2.43
N PRO A 509 1.79 -18.36 3.26
CA PRO A 509 0.38 -18.73 3.10
C PRO A 509 -0.33 -18.09 1.92
N PHE A 510 0.22 -17.04 1.34
CA PHE A 510 -0.31 -16.37 0.16
C PHE A 510 0.70 -16.49 -0.99
N ASP A 511 0.20 -16.75 -2.20
CA ASP A 511 1.05 -16.72 -3.39
C ASP A 511 1.32 -15.25 -3.77
N ASP A 512 2.61 -14.92 -3.84
CA ASP A 512 3.24 -13.76 -4.51
C ASP A 512 3.05 -12.33 -3.96
N ASN A 513 3.90 -11.95 -2.99
CA ASN A 513 4.64 -10.67 -3.03
C ASN A 513 5.97 -10.80 -2.24
N PRO A 514 7.16 -10.58 -2.84
CA PRO A 514 8.43 -10.61 -2.12
C PRO A 514 8.61 -9.48 -1.09
N GLU A 515 7.83 -8.39 -1.19
CA GLU A 515 7.84 -7.30 -0.18
C GLU A 515 7.13 -7.71 1.12
N ASP A 516 6.21 -8.66 1.09
CA ASP A 516 5.52 -9.21 2.27
C ASP A 516 6.36 -10.27 3.02
N ARG A 517 7.60 -10.52 2.57
CA ARG A 517 8.56 -11.42 3.26
C ARG A 517 9.14 -10.79 4.53
N ILE A 518 8.91 -9.50 4.73
CA ILE A 518 9.22 -8.79 5.97
C ILE A 518 7.88 -8.66 6.70
N ARG A 519 7.76 -9.34 7.85
CA ARG A 519 6.61 -9.45 8.79
C ARG A 519 5.74 -10.72 8.66
N PRO A 520 5.87 -11.67 9.59
CA PRO A 520 4.75 -12.36 10.22
C PRO A 520 3.91 -11.44 11.12
#